data_AF-A0A6J0SL73-F1
#
_entry.id   AF-A0A6J0SL73-F1
#
_cell.length_a   1.000
_cell.length_b   1.000
_cell.length_c   1.000
_cell.angle_alpha   90.00
_cell.angle_beta   90.00
_cell.angle_gamma   90.00
#
_symmetry.space_group_name_H-M   'P 1'
#
loop_
_entity.id
_entity.type
_entity.pdbx_description
1 polymer ?
#
loop_
_entity_poly.entity_id
_entity_poly.type
_entity_poly.pdbx_seq_one_letter_code
_entity_poly.pdbx_strand_id
1 'polypeptide(L)'
;MRSGAVLDPRKMAAPEPQRKIPLVPENLLKKRKAYQAIKATQAKQALLDKRKYQKGKQISFKRLESFLRDSHRKNRDDVRLRRMEQKPGALLMPEGHKLAFVVRIADIRGVSPQVRHVIENLRLRKIYSGTFVKLSPGTLKLLRTVEPYVAWGYPNLKSIRELILKRGHAKLKNKKVALTDNILIEEHLGKYGIICLEDLIHEIYSAGKHFQEINNFLWPFHLSVARHAARNKVGFHKEIGDTGFRGNGINELIRHLN
;
A
#
# COMPACT_ATOMS: atom_id res chain seq x y z
N MET A 1 -61.41 59.13 88.95
CA MET A 1 -62.42 58.52 89.84
C MET A 1 -62.98 57.29 89.15
N ARG A 2 -63.03 56.16 89.88
CA ARG A 2 -63.94 54.99 89.79
C ARG A 2 -64.55 54.70 88.40
N SER A 3 -64.45 53.49 87.84
CA SER A 3 -64.88 52.26 88.48
C SER A 3 -64.49 51.08 87.58
N GLY A 4 -63.90 50.05 88.16
CA GLY A 4 -63.99 48.71 87.57
C GLY A 4 -65.44 48.21 87.61
N ALA A 5 -65.78 47.37 86.65
CA ALA A 5 -66.90 46.45 86.77
C ALA A 5 -66.41 45.08 86.32
N VAL A 6 -66.32 44.21 87.32
CA VAL A 6 -65.96 42.80 87.27
C VAL A 6 -67.24 42.02 86.94
N LEU A 7 -67.14 41.18 85.92
CA LEU A 7 -67.80 39.89 85.65
C LEU A 7 -69.34 39.78 85.69
N ASP A 8 -69.90 39.16 84.65
CA ASP A 8 -70.78 38.01 84.87
C ASP A 8 -70.67 36.94 83.75
N PRO A 9 -70.66 35.63 84.08
CA PRO A 9 -70.37 34.53 83.17
C PRO A 9 -71.64 33.83 82.63
N ARG A 10 -71.46 33.03 81.57
CA ARG A 10 -72.43 32.16 80.86
C ARG A 10 -73.27 32.83 79.76
N LYS A 11 -72.71 32.87 78.55
CA LYS A 11 -73.47 32.64 77.31
C LYS A 11 -72.84 31.48 76.54
N MET A 12 -73.68 30.50 76.26
CA MET A 12 -73.37 29.20 75.69
C MET A 12 -72.69 29.31 74.32
N ALA A 13 -71.76 28.39 74.05
CA ALA A 13 -71.13 28.22 72.75
C ALA A 13 -72.20 27.92 71.67
N ALA A 14 -72.33 28.81 70.70
CA ALA A 14 -73.04 28.58 69.45
C ALA A 14 -72.05 28.04 68.40
N PRO A 15 -72.46 27.10 67.52
CA PRO A 15 -71.57 26.48 66.55
C PRO A 15 -71.08 27.51 65.52
N GLU A 16 -69.77 27.60 65.28
CA GLU A 16 -69.22 28.45 64.22
C GLU A 16 -69.74 28.01 62.85
N PRO A 17 -70.26 28.93 62.01
CA PRO A 17 -70.69 28.60 60.67
C PRO A 17 -69.48 28.27 59.79
N GLN A 18 -69.48 27.07 59.21
CA GLN A 18 -68.50 26.65 58.21
C GLN A 18 -68.41 27.69 57.08
N ARG A 19 -67.22 28.27 56.89
CA ARG A 19 -66.93 29.17 55.76
C ARG A 19 -67.13 28.40 54.45
N LYS A 20 -68.24 28.67 53.75
CA LYS A 20 -68.51 28.11 52.43
C LYS A 20 -67.43 28.60 51.44
N ILE A 21 -66.51 27.71 51.08
CA ILE A 21 -65.55 27.94 50.00
C ILE A 21 -66.38 28.14 48.72
N PRO A 22 -66.19 29.23 47.96
CA PRO A 22 -66.89 29.40 46.69
C PRO A 22 -66.58 28.21 45.79
N LEU A 23 -67.62 27.47 45.37
CA LEU A 23 -67.47 26.30 44.51
C LEU A 23 -67.07 26.77 43.11
N VAL A 24 -65.77 26.96 42.90
CA VAL A 24 -65.25 27.35 41.60
C VAL A 24 -65.46 26.18 40.64
N PRO A 25 -66.10 26.39 39.48
CA PRO A 25 -66.35 25.32 38.53
C PRO A 25 -65.03 24.69 38.07
N GLU A 26 -64.96 23.36 38.08
CA GLU A 26 -63.73 22.61 37.80
C GLU A 26 -63.06 23.03 36.49
N ASN A 27 -63.86 23.37 35.48
CA ASN A 27 -63.39 23.78 34.16
C ASN A 27 -62.54 25.06 34.23
N LEU A 28 -62.85 25.98 35.14
CA LEU A 28 -62.08 27.21 35.32
C LEU A 28 -60.74 26.94 36.01
N LEU A 29 -60.71 26.01 36.98
CA LEU A 29 -59.49 25.58 37.65
C LEU A 29 -58.55 24.83 36.69
N LYS A 30 -59.11 23.93 35.86
CA LYS A 30 -58.36 23.23 34.80
C LYS A 30 -57.78 24.21 33.78
N LYS A 31 -58.55 25.23 33.35
CA LYS A 31 -58.06 26.30 32.46
C LYS A 31 -56.95 27.14 33.10
N ARG A 32 -57.07 27.52 34.36
CA ARG A 32 -56.03 28.29 35.09
C ARG A 32 -54.73 27.50 35.23
N LYS A 33 -54.82 26.21 35.58
CA LYS A 33 -53.66 25.31 35.69
C LYS A 33 -52.97 25.13 34.34
N ALA A 34 -53.73 24.93 33.26
CA ALA A 34 -53.20 24.84 31.90
C ALA A 34 -52.51 26.15 31.46
N TYR A 35 -53.13 27.31 31.72
CA TYR A 35 -52.55 28.61 31.38
C TYR A 35 -51.26 28.89 32.14
N GLN A 36 -51.21 28.57 33.45
CA GLN A 36 -50.00 28.69 34.25
C GLN A 36 -48.89 27.74 33.76
N ALA A 37 -49.23 26.52 33.36
CA ALA A 37 -48.28 25.57 32.78
C ALA A 37 -47.71 26.10 31.45
N ILE A 38 -48.54 26.61 30.55
CA ILE A 38 -48.12 27.21 29.27
C ILE A 38 -47.22 28.44 29.50
N LYS A 39 -47.58 29.30 30.46
CA LYS A 39 -46.77 30.48 30.78
C LYS A 39 -45.41 30.09 31.37
N ALA A 40 -45.37 29.06 32.20
CA ALA A 40 -44.13 28.53 32.77
C ALA A 40 -43.23 27.88 31.71
N THR A 41 -43.80 27.15 30.75
CA THR A 41 -43.02 26.55 29.64
C THR A 41 -42.47 27.63 28.71
N GLN A 42 -43.27 28.64 28.36
CA GLN A 42 -42.82 29.79 27.56
C GLN A 42 -41.70 30.57 28.25
N ALA A 43 -41.81 30.82 29.57
CA ALA A 43 -40.76 31.49 30.32
C ALA A 43 -39.45 30.67 30.37
N LYS A 44 -39.56 29.34 30.52
CA LYS A 44 -38.40 28.43 30.44
C LYS A 44 -37.74 28.45 29.06
N GLN A 45 -38.54 28.40 27.98
CA GLN A 45 -38.04 28.47 26.61
C GLN A 45 -37.33 29.79 26.34
N ALA A 46 -37.92 30.92 26.75
CA ALA A 46 -37.31 32.25 26.60
C ALA A 46 -35.96 32.37 27.35
N LEU A 47 -35.82 31.75 28.53
CA LEU A 47 -34.55 31.71 29.26
C LEU A 47 -33.50 30.84 28.57
N LEU A 48 -33.89 29.70 28.00
CA LEU A 48 -33.00 28.84 27.23
C LEU A 48 -32.51 29.54 25.96
N ASP A 49 -33.39 30.24 25.27
CA ASP A 49 -33.03 30.99 24.07
C ASP A 49 -32.11 32.16 24.41
N LYS A 50 -32.39 32.93 25.49
CA LYS A 50 -31.45 33.94 26.00
C LYS A 50 -30.07 33.35 26.34
N ARG A 51 -30.00 32.14 26.94
CA ARG A 51 -28.72 31.46 27.23
C ARG A 51 -27.98 31.02 25.96
N LYS A 52 -28.68 30.62 24.91
CA LYS A 52 -28.07 30.29 23.61
C LYS A 52 -27.43 31.52 22.97
N TYR A 53 -28.12 32.67 23.00
CA TYR A 53 -27.62 33.93 22.44
C TYR A 53 -26.52 34.60 23.27
N GLN A 54 -26.58 34.52 24.61
CA GLN A 54 -25.51 35.04 25.48
C GLN A 54 -24.20 34.26 25.37
N LYS A 55 -24.27 32.97 25.03
CA LYS A 55 -23.09 32.17 24.65
C LYS A 55 -22.72 32.38 23.17
N GLY A 56 -22.73 33.64 22.71
CA GLY A 56 -22.00 33.99 21.50
C GLY A 56 -20.57 33.45 21.64
N LYS A 57 -20.13 32.62 20.69
CA LYS A 57 -18.78 32.04 20.71
C LYS A 57 -17.81 33.21 20.86
N GLN A 58 -17.08 33.26 21.98
CA GLN A 58 -15.93 34.14 22.09
C GLN A 58 -15.06 33.87 20.87
N ILE A 59 -14.85 34.88 20.03
CA ILE A 59 -13.94 34.78 18.90
C ILE A 59 -12.58 34.51 19.53
N SER A 60 -12.15 33.25 19.52
CA SER A 60 -10.86 32.89 20.10
C SER A 60 -9.81 33.46 19.17
N PHE A 61 -9.18 34.54 19.62
CA PHE A 61 -8.08 35.14 18.87
C PHE A 61 -6.93 34.15 18.85
N LYS A 62 -6.81 33.41 17.75
CA LYS A 62 -5.67 32.53 17.52
C LYS A 62 -4.43 33.40 17.39
N ARG A 63 -3.43 33.16 18.23
CA ARG A 63 -2.15 33.87 18.16
C ARG A 63 -1.44 33.55 16.84
N LEU A 64 -0.66 34.49 16.30
CA LEU A 64 0.12 34.27 15.08
C LEU A 64 1.01 33.02 15.15
N GLU A 65 1.59 32.76 16.33
CA GLU A 65 2.36 31.54 16.59
C GLU A 65 1.59 30.24 16.31
N SER A 66 0.27 30.22 16.58
CA SER A 66 -0.54 29.03 16.31
C SER A 66 -0.68 28.75 14.82
N PHE A 67 -0.82 29.80 14.00
CA PHE A 67 -0.86 29.67 12.54
C PHE A 67 0.49 29.20 11.98
N LEU A 68 1.61 29.72 12.49
CA LEU A 68 2.94 29.28 12.09
C LEU A 68 3.18 27.81 12.48
N ARG A 69 2.82 27.41 13.70
CA ARG A 69 2.90 26.01 14.16
C ARG A 69 2.06 25.08 13.31
N ASP A 70 0.82 25.45 13.00
CA ASP A 70 -0.10 24.66 12.20
C ASP A 70 0.39 24.52 10.74
N SER A 71 0.93 25.60 10.16
CA SER A 71 1.52 25.58 8.82
C SER A 71 2.76 24.66 8.75
N HIS A 72 3.66 24.76 9.74
CA HIS A 72 4.81 23.87 9.82
C HIS A 72 4.41 22.41 10.03
N ARG A 73 3.38 22.14 10.85
CA ARG A 73 2.85 20.79 11.05
C ARG A 73 2.28 20.24 9.75
N LYS A 74 1.45 21.02 9.06
CA LYS A 74 0.86 20.65 7.77
C LYS A 74 1.93 20.35 6.72
N ASN A 75 2.95 21.20 6.59
CA ASN A 75 4.03 20.97 5.64
C ASN A 75 4.82 19.69 5.96
N ARG A 76 5.09 19.41 7.24
CA ARG A 76 5.72 18.15 7.65
C ARG A 76 4.84 16.94 7.32
N ASP A 77 3.53 17.05 7.51
CA ASP A 77 2.58 15.99 7.16
C ASP A 77 2.47 15.80 5.64
N ASP A 78 2.42 16.86 4.85
CA ASP A 78 2.39 16.79 3.38
C ASP A 78 3.67 16.13 2.85
N VAL A 79 4.84 16.49 3.40
CA VAL A 79 6.12 15.83 3.07
C VAL A 79 6.10 14.37 3.49
N ARG A 80 5.54 14.03 4.66
CA ARG A 80 5.41 12.66 5.14
C ARG A 80 4.49 11.84 4.23
N LEU A 81 3.35 12.38 3.83
CA LEU A 81 2.39 11.74 2.92
C LEU A 81 3.03 11.50 1.55
N ARG A 82 3.69 12.51 0.95
CA ARG A 82 4.43 12.35 -0.30
C ARG A 82 5.50 11.27 -0.22
N ARG A 83 6.24 11.18 0.89
CA ARG A 83 7.22 10.10 1.11
C ARG A 83 6.57 8.73 1.27
N MET A 84 5.41 8.64 1.90
CA MET A 84 4.65 7.40 2.06
C MET A 84 4.07 6.92 0.71
N GLU A 85 3.59 7.84 -0.13
CA GLU A 85 3.11 7.54 -1.48
C GLU A 85 4.24 7.06 -2.40
N GLN A 86 5.40 7.72 -2.33
CA GLN A 86 6.60 7.28 -3.05
C GLN A 86 7.24 6.04 -2.44
N LYS A 87 6.85 5.66 -1.21
CA LYS A 87 7.43 4.49 -0.56
C LYS A 87 6.94 3.25 -1.31
N PRO A 88 7.88 2.41 -1.78
CA PRO A 88 7.61 1.03 -2.09
C PRO A 88 6.52 0.35 -1.24
N GLY A 89 5.39 -0.02 -1.85
CA GLY A 89 4.43 -0.92 -1.23
C GLY A 89 5.10 -2.22 -0.75
N ALA A 90 4.52 -2.86 0.28
CA ALA A 90 5.00 -4.13 0.80
C ALA A 90 5.06 -5.17 -0.34
N LEU A 91 6.14 -5.96 -0.37
CA LEU A 91 6.37 -6.95 -1.40
C LEU A 91 5.32 -8.05 -1.29
N LEU A 92 4.26 -7.95 -2.11
CA LEU A 92 3.37 -9.07 -2.34
C LEU A 92 4.09 -9.99 -3.31
N MET A 93 4.45 -11.18 -2.81
CA MET A 93 4.95 -12.23 -3.67
C MET A 93 3.84 -12.57 -4.67
N PRO A 94 4.14 -12.59 -5.97
CA PRO A 94 3.15 -12.97 -6.97
C PRO A 94 2.79 -14.43 -6.74
N GLU A 95 1.57 -14.69 -6.28
CA GLU A 95 1.09 -16.05 -6.05
C GLU A 95 1.07 -16.79 -7.39
N GLY A 96 1.90 -17.84 -7.50
CA GLY A 96 1.98 -18.72 -8.68
C GLY A 96 3.32 -18.69 -9.43
N HIS A 97 4.10 -17.61 -9.37
CA HIS A 97 5.36 -17.50 -10.14
C HIS A 97 6.60 -17.62 -9.25
N LYS A 98 7.38 -18.69 -9.45
CA LYS A 98 8.62 -18.96 -8.70
C LYS A 98 9.89 -18.54 -9.45
N LEU A 99 9.77 -18.21 -10.73
CA LEU A 99 10.89 -17.93 -11.63
C LEU A 99 10.74 -16.55 -12.24
N ALA A 100 11.82 -15.79 -12.28
CA ALA A 100 11.95 -14.58 -13.08
C ALA A 100 13.07 -14.72 -14.11
N PHE A 101 12.85 -14.12 -15.27
CA PHE A 101 13.90 -13.85 -16.24
C PHE A 101 14.28 -12.37 -16.16
N VAL A 102 15.56 -12.11 -16.11
CA VAL A 102 16.14 -10.81 -15.80
C VAL A 102 17.08 -10.43 -16.93
N VAL A 103 16.85 -9.29 -17.58
CA VAL A 103 17.64 -8.80 -18.72
C VAL A 103 18.15 -7.40 -18.44
N ARG A 104 19.45 -7.19 -18.62
CA ARG A 104 20.03 -5.85 -18.53
C ARG A 104 19.78 -5.08 -19.84
N ILE A 105 19.07 -3.96 -19.75
CA ILE A 105 18.76 -3.11 -20.90
C ILE A 105 19.58 -1.83 -20.90
N ALA A 106 19.88 -1.27 -19.72
CA ALA A 106 20.59 0.00 -19.61
C ALA A 106 22.08 -0.17 -19.31
N ASP A 107 22.84 0.89 -19.60
CA ASP A 107 24.23 1.01 -19.21
C ASP A 107 24.38 1.39 -17.73
N ILE A 108 25.45 0.88 -17.11
CA ILE A 108 25.72 1.05 -15.66
C ILE A 108 26.89 2.03 -15.40
N ARG A 109 27.07 3.04 -16.26
CA ARG A 109 28.13 4.03 -16.07
C ARG A 109 27.77 4.97 -14.92
N GLY A 110 28.64 5.07 -13.92
CA GLY A 110 28.46 5.97 -12.76
C GLY A 110 27.47 5.47 -11.70
N VAL A 111 27.12 4.18 -11.68
CA VAL A 111 26.18 3.63 -10.69
C VAL A 111 26.83 3.49 -9.31
N SER A 112 26.00 3.47 -8.27
CA SER A 112 26.47 3.23 -6.91
C SER A 112 27.15 1.85 -6.79
N PRO A 113 28.17 1.71 -5.92
CA PRO A 113 28.85 0.43 -5.72
C PRO A 113 27.89 -0.71 -5.32
N GLN A 114 26.84 -0.38 -4.56
CA GLN A 114 25.80 -1.33 -4.17
C GLN A 114 25.06 -1.90 -5.39
N VAL A 115 24.58 -1.04 -6.29
CA VAL A 115 23.89 -1.48 -7.51
C VAL A 115 24.81 -2.31 -8.39
N ARG A 116 26.07 -1.86 -8.55
CA ARG A 116 27.08 -2.60 -9.32
C ARG A 116 27.31 -4.00 -8.78
N HIS A 117 27.45 -4.14 -7.46
CA HIS A 117 27.63 -5.43 -6.82
C HIS A 117 26.43 -6.37 -7.04
N VAL A 118 25.19 -5.85 -6.96
CA VAL A 118 23.99 -6.65 -7.24
C VAL A 118 23.94 -7.12 -8.69
N ILE A 119 24.28 -6.26 -9.65
CA ILE A 119 24.31 -6.62 -11.09
C ILE A 119 25.41 -7.67 -11.37
N GLU A 120 26.56 -7.55 -10.72
CA GLU A 120 27.63 -8.55 -10.80
C GLU A 120 27.23 -9.89 -10.18
N ASN A 121 26.53 -9.88 -9.04
CA ASN A 121 25.97 -11.08 -8.40
C ASN A 121 24.93 -11.78 -9.28
N LEU A 122 24.11 -11.01 -10.00
CA LEU A 122 23.17 -11.53 -11.00
C LEU A 122 23.87 -11.98 -12.30
N ARG A 123 25.18 -11.74 -12.45
CA ARG A 123 26.01 -12.09 -13.62
C ARG A 123 25.67 -11.30 -14.89
N LEU A 124 25.08 -10.11 -14.74
CA LEU A 124 24.61 -9.25 -15.84
C LEU A 124 25.66 -8.21 -16.29
N ARG A 125 26.85 -8.70 -16.68
CA ARG A 125 28.02 -7.83 -16.99
C ARG A 125 27.90 -7.06 -18.30
N LYS A 126 27.29 -7.66 -19.33
CA LYS A 126 27.11 -7.04 -20.65
C LYS A 126 25.70 -6.47 -20.81
N ILE A 127 25.55 -5.44 -21.63
CA ILE A 127 24.21 -5.01 -22.08
C ILE A 127 23.56 -6.16 -22.86
N TYR A 128 22.23 -6.29 -22.74
CA TYR A 128 21.44 -7.40 -23.28
C TYR A 128 21.90 -8.79 -22.82
N SER A 129 22.54 -8.87 -21.65
CA SER A 129 22.70 -10.16 -20.96
C SER A 129 21.44 -10.50 -20.16
N GLY A 130 21.10 -11.78 -20.10
CA GLY A 130 19.94 -12.29 -19.39
C GLY A 130 20.24 -13.52 -18.56
N THR A 131 19.57 -13.66 -17.41
CA THR A 131 19.73 -14.79 -16.50
C THR A 131 18.40 -15.17 -15.85
N PHE A 132 18.26 -16.44 -15.50
CA PHE A 132 17.16 -16.92 -14.69
C PHE A 132 17.43 -16.67 -13.21
N VAL A 133 16.41 -16.25 -12.46
CA VAL A 133 16.48 -15.97 -11.02
C VAL A 133 15.28 -16.60 -10.33
N LYS A 134 15.54 -17.38 -9.29
CA LYS A 134 14.49 -17.90 -8.41
C LYS A 134 13.94 -16.77 -7.55
N LEU A 135 12.62 -16.61 -7.56
CA LEU A 135 11.93 -15.60 -6.80
C LEU A 135 11.86 -16.00 -5.33
N SER A 136 12.37 -15.11 -4.49
CA SER A 136 12.32 -15.15 -3.03
C SER A 136 12.18 -13.70 -2.54
N PRO A 137 11.73 -13.48 -1.30
CA PRO A 137 11.63 -12.13 -0.74
C PRO A 137 12.97 -11.37 -0.78
N GLY A 138 14.10 -12.08 -0.66
CA GLY A 138 15.44 -11.50 -0.78
C GLY A 138 15.78 -11.11 -2.22
N THR A 139 15.54 -11.99 -3.19
CA THR A 139 15.83 -11.68 -4.60
C THR A 139 14.92 -10.58 -5.15
N LEU A 140 13.68 -10.48 -4.69
CA LEU A 140 12.79 -9.35 -5.03
C LEU A 140 13.34 -7.99 -4.55
N LYS A 141 13.92 -7.93 -3.34
CA LYS A 141 14.59 -6.70 -2.85
C LYS A 141 15.79 -6.32 -3.72
N LEU A 142 16.58 -7.31 -4.13
CA LEU A 142 17.71 -7.12 -5.04
C LEU A 142 17.23 -6.59 -6.41
N LEU A 143 16.21 -7.22 -6.99
CA LEU A 143 15.64 -6.82 -8.28
C LEU A 143 15.11 -5.39 -8.26
N ARG A 144 14.47 -4.97 -7.16
CA ARG A 144 14.00 -3.59 -7.00
C ARG A 144 15.14 -2.57 -6.96
N THR A 145 16.28 -2.95 -6.39
CA THR A 145 17.46 -2.07 -6.34
C THR A 145 18.05 -1.83 -7.73
N VAL A 146 17.98 -2.83 -8.61
CA VAL A 146 18.50 -2.78 -9.98
C VAL A 146 17.44 -2.49 -11.05
N GLU A 147 16.20 -2.24 -10.61
CA GLU A 147 15.03 -1.98 -11.46
C GLU A 147 15.26 -0.89 -12.54
N PRO A 148 15.98 0.21 -12.26
CA PRO A 148 16.25 1.23 -13.27
C PRO A 148 17.16 0.78 -14.42
N TYR A 149 17.87 -0.35 -14.29
CA TYR A 149 18.85 -0.82 -15.27
C TYR A 149 18.44 -2.10 -16.00
N VAL A 150 17.44 -2.77 -15.45
CA VAL A 150 17.12 -4.16 -15.75
C VAL A 150 15.62 -4.28 -15.97
N ALA A 151 15.21 -4.96 -17.03
CA ALA A 151 13.85 -5.45 -17.14
C ALA A 151 13.75 -6.88 -16.64
N TRP A 152 12.69 -7.20 -15.91
CA TRP A 152 12.45 -8.55 -15.45
C TRP A 152 10.97 -8.89 -15.44
N GLY A 153 10.66 -10.18 -15.51
CA GLY A 153 9.29 -10.68 -15.51
C GLY A 153 9.23 -12.21 -15.50
N TYR A 154 8.05 -12.75 -15.76
CA TYR A 154 7.80 -14.20 -15.72
C TYR A 154 7.96 -14.81 -17.12
N PRO A 155 8.96 -15.67 -17.34
CA PRO A 155 9.16 -16.32 -18.63
C PRO A 155 8.17 -17.48 -18.81
N ASN A 156 7.67 -17.64 -20.03
CA ASN A 156 6.86 -18.79 -20.42
C ASN A 156 7.75 -19.98 -20.79
N LEU A 157 7.23 -21.20 -20.70
CA LEU A 157 7.94 -22.44 -21.09
C LEU A 157 8.52 -22.35 -22.51
N LYS A 158 7.76 -21.78 -23.46
CA LYS A 158 8.22 -21.54 -24.83
C LYS A 158 9.46 -20.64 -24.88
N SER A 159 9.44 -19.52 -24.14
CA SER A 159 10.55 -18.57 -24.10
C SER A 159 11.81 -19.19 -23.47
N ILE A 160 11.64 -19.98 -22.41
CA ILE A 160 12.74 -20.70 -21.74
C ILE A 160 13.37 -21.72 -22.70
N ARG A 161 12.53 -22.54 -23.35
CA ARG A 161 12.95 -23.53 -24.34
C ARG A 161 13.74 -22.87 -25.47
N GLU A 162 13.20 -21.80 -26.06
CA GLU A 162 13.87 -21.11 -27.16
C GLU A 162 15.20 -20.47 -26.74
N LEU A 163 15.30 -19.92 -25.53
CA LEU A 163 16.54 -19.35 -25.00
C LEU A 163 17.63 -20.40 -24.83
N ILE A 164 17.28 -21.53 -24.22
CA ILE A 164 18.22 -22.63 -23.96
C ILE A 164 18.65 -23.28 -25.27
N LEU A 165 17.73 -23.54 -26.19
CA LEU A 165 18.07 -24.16 -27.48
C LEU A 165 18.88 -23.25 -28.40
N LYS A 166 18.53 -21.96 -28.51
CA LYS A 166 19.21 -21.05 -29.45
C LYS A 166 20.48 -20.41 -28.88
N ARG A 167 20.49 -20.14 -27.57
CA ARG A 167 21.52 -19.32 -26.92
C ARG A 167 22.10 -19.96 -25.66
N GLY A 168 21.71 -21.19 -25.32
CA GLY A 168 22.22 -21.92 -24.17
C GLY A 168 23.67 -22.30 -24.33
N HIS A 169 24.45 -21.96 -23.32
CA HIS A 169 25.85 -22.36 -23.23
C HIS A 169 26.14 -22.82 -21.79
N ALA A 170 26.94 -23.86 -21.67
CA ALA A 170 27.48 -24.32 -20.41
C ALA A 170 28.75 -23.54 -20.04
N LYS A 171 28.95 -23.35 -18.74
CA LYS A 171 30.19 -22.87 -18.13
C LYS A 171 31.02 -24.08 -17.69
N LEU A 172 31.95 -24.50 -18.54
CA LEU A 172 32.84 -25.63 -18.26
C LEU A 172 34.27 -25.14 -18.07
N LYS A 173 34.85 -25.33 -16.87
CA LYS A 173 36.23 -24.91 -16.55
C LYS A 173 36.53 -23.46 -16.99
N ASN A 174 35.59 -22.54 -16.73
CA ASN A 174 35.60 -21.12 -17.15
C ASN A 174 35.57 -20.85 -18.66
N LYS A 175 35.36 -21.87 -19.49
CA LYS A 175 35.10 -21.74 -20.92
C LYS A 175 33.60 -21.82 -21.20
N LYS A 176 33.20 -21.15 -22.27
CA LYS A 176 31.82 -21.13 -22.78
C LYS A 176 31.70 -22.23 -23.83
N VAL A 177 30.87 -23.23 -23.59
CA VAL A 177 30.65 -24.38 -24.49
C VAL A 177 29.17 -24.43 -24.87
N ALA A 178 28.86 -24.68 -26.14
CA ALA A 178 27.46 -24.78 -26.58
C ALA A 178 26.81 -26.07 -26.06
N LEU A 179 25.50 -26.00 -25.77
CA LEU A 179 24.73 -27.17 -25.35
C LEU A 179 24.22 -27.95 -26.58
N THR A 180 25.09 -28.72 -27.22
CA THR A 180 24.74 -29.56 -28.38
C THR A 180 24.34 -30.97 -27.99
N ASP A 181 25.09 -31.57 -27.06
CA ASP A 181 24.99 -32.99 -26.75
C ASP A 181 24.47 -33.23 -25.33
N ASN A 182 23.55 -34.19 -25.18
CA ASN A 182 23.02 -34.57 -23.87
C ASN A 182 24.10 -35.18 -22.96
N ILE A 183 25.16 -35.77 -23.54
CA ILE A 183 26.29 -36.35 -22.81
C ILE A 183 26.94 -35.29 -21.90
N LEU A 184 27.14 -34.06 -22.40
CA LEU A 184 27.72 -32.97 -21.62
C LEU A 184 26.85 -32.57 -20.42
N ILE A 185 25.53 -32.71 -20.54
CA ILE A 185 24.58 -32.40 -19.47
C ILE A 185 24.61 -33.52 -18.44
N GLU A 186 24.55 -34.77 -18.88
CA GLU A 186 24.59 -35.95 -18.01
C GLU A 186 25.89 -36.04 -17.19
N GLU A 187 27.05 -35.79 -17.80
CA GLU A 187 28.34 -35.81 -17.11
C GLU A 187 28.41 -34.81 -15.94
N HIS A 188 27.80 -33.62 -16.10
CA HIS A 188 27.88 -32.54 -15.13
C HIS A 188 26.70 -32.48 -14.16
N LEU A 189 25.50 -32.80 -14.63
CA LEU A 189 24.24 -32.66 -13.90
C LEU A 189 23.53 -34.00 -13.64
N GLY A 190 24.06 -35.13 -14.11
CA GLY A 190 23.50 -36.46 -13.86
C GLY A 190 23.42 -36.80 -12.36
N LYS A 191 24.31 -36.22 -11.55
CA LYS A 191 24.26 -36.31 -10.07
C LYS A 191 22.96 -35.76 -9.46
N TYR A 192 22.30 -34.85 -10.16
CA TYR A 192 21.05 -34.20 -9.77
C TYR A 192 19.83 -34.82 -10.47
N GLY A 193 20.02 -35.91 -11.23
CA GLY A 193 18.96 -36.58 -12.00
C GLY A 193 18.58 -35.85 -13.29
N ILE A 194 19.45 -35.02 -13.84
CA ILE A 194 19.22 -34.27 -15.08
C ILE A 194 20.05 -34.93 -16.18
N ILE A 195 19.39 -35.61 -17.10
CA ILE A 195 20.05 -36.43 -18.12
C ILE A 195 20.04 -35.71 -19.46
N CYS A 196 18.95 -35.02 -19.77
CA CYS A 196 18.78 -34.36 -21.06
C CYS A 196 18.47 -32.86 -20.96
N LEU A 197 18.49 -32.19 -22.11
CA LEU A 197 18.07 -30.78 -22.24
C LEU A 197 16.64 -30.53 -21.75
N GLU A 198 15.74 -31.50 -21.93
CA GLU A 198 14.33 -31.34 -21.53
C GLU A 198 14.18 -31.32 -20.01
N ASP A 199 14.89 -32.20 -19.30
CA ASP A 199 14.93 -32.21 -17.84
C ASP A 199 15.46 -30.88 -17.30
N LEU A 200 16.48 -30.33 -17.96
CA LEU A 200 17.06 -29.04 -17.62
C LEU A 200 16.04 -27.90 -17.80
N ILE A 201 15.29 -27.89 -18.90
CA ILE A 201 14.23 -26.89 -19.14
C ILE A 201 13.12 -27.02 -18.08
N HIS A 202 12.70 -28.25 -17.79
CA HIS A 202 11.65 -28.53 -16.80
C HIS A 202 12.05 -28.07 -15.39
N GLU A 203 13.28 -28.39 -14.96
CA GLU A 203 13.76 -28.03 -13.63
C GLU A 203 13.94 -26.51 -13.46
N ILE A 204 14.32 -25.80 -14.53
CA ILE A 204 14.35 -24.33 -14.57
C ILE A 204 12.94 -23.76 -14.44
N TYR A 205 11.99 -24.22 -15.27
CA TYR A 205 10.61 -23.72 -15.27
C TYR A 205 9.92 -23.94 -13.92
N SER A 206 10.10 -25.13 -13.34
CA SER A 206 9.56 -25.49 -12.03
C SER A 206 10.28 -24.82 -10.85
N ALA A 207 11.45 -24.22 -11.09
CA ALA A 207 12.33 -23.64 -10.08
C ALA A 207 12.60 -24.61 -8.91
N GLY A 208 12.99 -25.84 -9.27
CA GLY A 208 13.09 -26.98 -8.36
C GLY A 208 14.23 -26.88 -7.32
N LYS A 209 14.66 -28.04 -6.82
CA LYS A 209 15.66 -28.12 -5.74
C LYS A 209 17.06 -27.76 -6.25
N HIS A 210 17.40 -28.21 -7.46
CA HIS A 210 18.73 -28.07 -8.05
C HIS A 210 18.85 -26.86 -8.99
N PHE A 211 17.96 -25.88 -8.81
CA PHE A 211 17.92 -24.69 -9.65
C PHE A 211 19.22 -23.88 -9.59
N GLN A 212 19.87 -23.80 -8.43
CA GLN A 212 21.07 -22.97 -8.27
C GLN A 212 22.25 -23.58 -9.05
N GLU A 213 22.38 -24.90 -9.00
CA GLU A 213 23.41 -25.70 -9.65
C GLU A 213 23.27 -25.59 -11.18
N ILE A 214 22.04 -25.74 -11.69
CA ILE A 214 21.75 -25.55 -13.12
C ILE A 214 22.00 -24.11 -13.55
N ASN A 215 21.53 -23.14 -12.76
CA ASN A 215 21.73 -21.74 -13.11
C ASN A 215 23.22 -21.37 -13.13
N ASN A 216 24.03 -21.95 -12.25
CA ASN A 216 25.49 -21.78 -12.22
C ASN A 216 26.19 -22.49 -13.38
N PHE A 217 25.69 -23.65 -13.79
CA PHE A 217 26.14 -24.38 -14.98
C PHE A 217 25.86 -23.58 -16.26
N LEU A 218 24.70 -22.93 -16.36
CA LEU A 218 24.36 -22.07 -17.48
C LEU A 218 25.18 -20.77 -17.47
N TRP A 219 25.77 -20.46 -18.62
CA TRP A 219 26.34 -19.14 -18.88
C TRP A 219 25.20 -18.12 -19.11
N PRO A 220 25.33 -16.87 -18.63
CA PRO A 220 24.35 -15.82 -18.92
C PRO A 220 24.04 -15.71 -20.42
N PHE A 221 22.76 -15.66 -20.76
CA PHE A 221 22.32 -15.56 -22.15
C PHE A 221 22.73 -14.21 -22.71
N HIS A 222 23.48 -14.21 -23.80
CA HIS A 222 23.77 -12.99 -24.54
C HIS A 222 22.72 -12.83 -25.62
N LEU A 223 21.79 -11.90 -25.41
CA LEU A 223 20.75 -11.56 -26.37
C LEU A 223 21.29 -10.53 -27.37
N SER A 224 20.71 -10.48 -28.57
CA SER A 224 21.17 -9.56 -29.63
C SER A 224 20.02 -8.70 -30.11
N VAL A 225 20.33 -7.46 -30.45
CA VAL A 225 19.42 -6.58 -31.18
C VAL A 225 19.42 -7.00 -32.65
N ALA A 226 18.26 -7.02 -33.29
CA ALA A 226 18.17 -7.24 -34.74
C ALA A 226 18.98 -6.16 -35.49
N ARG A 227 19.73 -6.55 -36.52
CA ARG A 227 20.65 -5.63 -37.23
C ARG A 227 19.97 -4.37 -37.78
N HIS A 228 18.70 -4.47 -38.18
CA HIS A 228 17.92 -3.34 -38.69
C HIS A 228 17.49 -2.37 -37.58
N ALA A 229 17.14 -2.88 -36.40
CA ALA A 229 16.81 -2.09 -35.22
C ALA A 229 18.01 -1.29 -34.68
N ALA A 230 19.24 -1.81 -34.85
CA ALA A 230 20.46 -1.12 -34.44
C ALA A 230 20.72 0.20 -35.19
N ARG A 231 20.16 0.38 -36.41
CA ARG A 231 20.27 1.63 -37.19
C ARG A 231 19.40 2.76 -36.60
N ASN A 232 18.23 2.42 -36.05
CA ASN A 232 17.30 3.38 -35.46
C ASN A 232 17.29 3.27 -33.93
N LYS A 233 18.40 3.65 -33.27
CA LYS A 233 18.55 3.51 -31.80
C LYS A 233 17.39 4.12 -31.00
N VAL A 234 16.90 5.30 -31.42
CA VAL A 234 15.81 6.02 -30.73
C VAL A 234 14.49 5.28 -30.86
N GLY A 235 14.16 4.76 -32.04
CA GLY A 235 12.96 3.94 -32.27
C GLY A 235 13.05 2.61 -31.52
N PHE A 236 14.23 1.98 -31.55
CA PHE A 236 14.46 0.71 -30.88
C PHE A 236 14.36 0.81 -29.34
N HIS A 237 14.76 1.94 -28.73
CA HIS A 237 14.54 2.15 -27.30
C HIS A 237 13.05 2.29 -26.96
N LYS A 238 12.24 2.88 -27.85
CA LYS A 238 10.77 2.90 -27.69
C LYS A 238 10.16 1.50 -27.84
N GLU A 239 10.66 0.69 -28.77
CA GLU A 239 10.20 -0.69 -29.00
C GLU A 239 10.58 -1.64 -27.86
N ILE A 240 11.80 -1.51 -27.31
CA ILE A 240 12.20 -2.26 -26.12
C ILE A 240 11.30 -1.88 -24.95
N GLY A 241 10.90 -0.61 -24.81
CA GLY A 241 10.09 -0.12 -23.70
C GLY A 241 10.89 0.06 -22.40
N ASP A 242 10.17 0.35 -21.31
CA ASP A 242 10.78 0.82 -20.06
C ASP A 242 11.47 -0.27 -19.22
N THR A 243 12.48 0.12 -18.44
CA THR A 243 13.13 -0.75 -17.45
C THR A 243 12.19 -1.10 -16.31
N GLY A 244 12.46 -2.21 -15.62
CA GLY A 244 11.75 -2.62 -14.42
C GLY A 244 10.86 -3.85 -14.59
N PHE A 245 9.85 -3.97 -13.73
CA PHE A 245 8.96 -5.14 -13.72
C PHE A 245 7.95 -5.10 -14.87
N ARG A 246 7.94 -6.15 -15.70
CA ARG A 246 7.07 -6.27 -16.87
C ARG A 246 6.04 -7.39 -16.81
N GLY A 247 6.03 -8.20 -15.74
CA GLY A 247 5.18 -9.38 -15.63
C GLY A 247 5.34 -10.31 -16.84
N ASN A 248 4.26 -10.54 -17.60
CA ASN A 248 4.26 -11.40 -18.78
C ASN A 248 4.85 -10.74 -20.04
N GLY A 249 4.94 -9.40 -20.08
CA GLY A 249 5.50 -8.65 -21.22
C GLY A 249 6.99 -8.89 -21.46
N ILE A 250 7.69 -9.55 -20.51
CA ILE A 250 9.06 -9.99 -20.71
C ILE A 250 9.20 -10.99 -21.88
N ASN A 251 8.15 -11.76 -22.15
CA ASN A 251 8.19 -12.79 -23.20
C ASN A 251 8.27 -12.18 -24.60
N GLU A 252 7.62 -11.04 -24.80
CA GLU A 252 7.71 -10.27 -26.05
C GLU A 252 9.13 -9.72 -26.22
N LEU A 253 9.70 -9.15 -25.15
CA LEU A 253 11.07 -8.67 -25.16
C LEU A 253 12.07 -9.79 -25.51
N ILE A 254 11.89 -10.98 -24.92
CA ILE A 254 12.73 -12.14 -25.25
C ILE A 254 12.62 -12.47 -26.73
N ARG A 255 11.41 -12.51 -27.30
CA ARG A 255 11.21 -12.81 -28.73
C ARG A 255 11.85 -11.78 -29.66
N HIS A 256 11.88 -10.51 -29.26
CA HIS A 256 12.53 -9.46 -30.04
C HIS A 256 14.06 -9.53 -29.99
N LEU A 257 14.64 -10.02 -28.89
CA LEU A 257 16.09 -10.07 -28.68
C LEU A 257 16.72 -11.45 -28.94
N ASN A 258 15.90 -12.49 -29.18
CA ASN A 258 16.35 -13.87 -29.39
C ASN A 258 16.65 -14.20 -30.84
#